data_AF-A0A762WNA4-F1
#
_entry.id   AF-A0A762WNA4-F1
#
_cell.length_a   1.000
_cell.length_b   1.000
_cell.length_c   1.000
_cell.angle_alpha   90.00
_cell.angle_beta   90.00
_cell.angle_gamma   90.00
#
_symmetry.space_group_name_H-M   'P 1'
#
loop_
_entity.id
_entity.type
_entity.pdbx_description
1 polymer ?
#
loop_
_entity_poly.entity_id
_entity_poly.type
_entity_poly.pdbx_seq_one_letter_code
_entity_poly.pdbx_strand_id
1 'polypeptide(L)' 'MSATRIQAVYRDTGVEAYRDNPFIEALPPLQESVNSAASLKSSLQLTSSDLQKSRVIRAHTICR' A
#
# COMPACT_ATOMS: atom_id res chain seq x y z
N MET A 1 -32.76 15.00 2.01
CA MET A 1 -31.37 14.63 2.29
C MET A 1 -31.38 13.19 2.78
N SER A 2 -30.86 12.24 2.00
CA SER A 2 -30.78 10.82 2.41
C SER A 2 -29.56 10.65 3.31
N ALA A 3 -29.75 10.17 4.54
CA ALA A 3 -28.64 9.91 5.45
C ALA A 3 -27.87 8.67 4.97
N THR A 4 -26.58 8.84 4.68
CA THR A 4 -25.68 7.73 4.34
C THR A 4 -25.42 6.92 5.61
N ARG A 5 -26.08 5.77 5.76
CA ARG A 5 -25.84 4.86 6.89
C ARG A 5 -24.56 4.07 6.62
N ILE A 6 -23.49 4.42 7.31
CA ILE A 6 -22.22 3.70 7.26
C ILE A 6 -22.29 2.55 8.27
N GLN A 7 -22.12 1.31 7.82
CA GLN A 7 -22.05 0.14 8.68
C GLN A 7 -20.62 -0.03 9.19
N ALA A 8 -20.40 0.17 10.48
CA ALA A 8 -19.12 -0.12 11.12
C ALA A 8 -18.96 -1.65 11.23
N VAL A 9 -17.91 -2.19 10.62
CA VAL A 9 -17.54 -3.60 10.72
C VAL A 9 -16.33 -3.70 11.62
N TYR A 10 -16.53 -4.17 12.84
CA TYR A 10 -15.48 -4.39 13.83
C TYR A 10 -14.69 -5.65 13.45
N ARG A 11 -13.37 -5.52 13.34
CA ARG A 11 -12.47 -6.66 13.11
C ARG A 11 -11.40 -6.69 14.18
N ASP A 12 -11.18 -7.88 14.73
CA ASP A 12 -10.02 -8.13 15.58
C ASP A 12 -8.75 -7.96 14.75
N THR A 13 -7.88 -7.07 15.22
CA THR A 13 -6.61 -6.74 14.57
C THR A 13 -5.47 -7.65 15.04
N GLY A 14 -5.67 -8.45 16.09
CA GLY A 14 -4.65 -9.28 16.72
C GLY A 14 -3.63 -8.48 17.55
N VAL A 15 -3.76 -7.16 17.61
CA VAL A 15 -2.91 -6.28 18.43
C VAL A 15 -3.62 -6.01 19.75
N GLU A 16 -3.08 -6.52 20.86
CA GLU A 16 -3.74 -6.40 22.18
C GLU A 16 -4.02 -4.95 22.60
N ALA A 17 -3.15 -4.01 22.21
CA ALA A 17 -3.31 -2.60 22.51
C ALA A 17 -4.52 -1.93 21.81
N TYR A 18 -5.11 -2.59 20.80
CA TYR A 18 -6.25 -2.08 20.04
C TYR A 18 -7.57 -2.71 20.47
N ARG A 19 -7.54 -3.69 21.38
CA ARG A 19 -8.72 -4.37 21.93
C ARG A 19 -9.59 -3.37 22.69
N ASP A 20 -10.90 -3.48 22.53
CA ASP A 20 -11.92 -2.63 23.16
C ASP A 20 -11.88 -1.16 22.72
N ASN A 21 -11.18 -0.85 21.61
CA ASN A 21 -11.17 0.48 21.01
C ASN A 21 -12.03 0.53 19.74
N PRO A 22 -13.29 0.99 19.84
CA PRO A 22 -14.22 0.98 18.72
C PRO A 22 -13.76 1.88 17.56
N PHE A 23 -12.91 2.88 17.81
CA PHE A 23 -12.38 3.76 16.76
C PHE A 23 -11.25 3.13 15.95
N ILE A 24 -10.58 2.10 16.48
CA ILE A 24 -9.51 1.38 15.79
C ILE A 24 -10.06 0.12 15.12
N GLU A 25 -10.93 -0.62 15.81
CA GLU A 25 -11.54 -1.86 15.31
C GLU A 25 -12.54 -1.62 14.17
N ALA A 26 -13.19 -0.46 14.13
CA ALA A 26 -14.12 -0.08 13.06
C ALA A 26 -13.43 0.64 11.89
N LEU A 27 -12.11 0.82 11.91
CA LEU A 27 -11.42 1.41 10.78
C LEU A 27 -11.59 0.50 9.56
N PRO A 28 -11.93 1.06 8.39
CA PRO A 28 -11.82 0.31 7.17
C PRO A 28 -10.38 -0.23 7.09
N PRO A 29 -10.19 -1.49 6.66
CA PRO A 29 -8.84 -2.03 6.55
C PRO A 29 -8.00 -1.06 5.73
N LEU A 30 -6.76 -0.80 6.18
CA LEU A 30 -5.78 0.05 5.50
C LEU A 30 -5.39 -0.46 4.09
N GLN A 31 -6.17 -1.36 3.50
CA GLN A 31 -6.05 -1.85 2.14
C GLN A 31 -5.81 -0.72 1.15
N GLU A 32 -6.45 0.45 1.31
CA GLU A 32 -6.24 1.55 0.38
C GLU A 32 -4.80 2.10 0.43
N SER A 33 -4.23 2.30 1.62
CA SER A 33 -2.85 2.77 1.76
C SER A 33 -1.82 1.68 1.45
N VAL A 34 -2.10 0.42 1.81
CA VAL A 34 -1.25 -0.73 1.48
C VAL A 34 -1.23 -0.98 -0.03
N ASN A 35 -2.39 -0.94 -0.69
CA ASN A 35 -2.49 -1.10 -2.14
C ASN A 35 -1.88 0.09 -2.86
N SER A 36 -2.03 1.31 -2.33
CA SER A 36 -1.37 2.51 -2.87
C SER A 36 0.15 2.43 -2.73
N ALA A 37 0.67 1.98 -1.59
CA ALA A 37 2.09 1.77 -1.39
C ALA A 37 2.63 0.64 -2.30
N ALA A 38 1.85 -0.42 -2.48
CA ALA A 38 2.19 -1.52 -3.39
C ALA A 38 2.15 -1.10 -4.87
N SER A 39 1.22 -0.24 -5.28
CA SER A 39 1.15 0.30 -6.64
C SER A 39 2.24 1.33 -6.93
N LEU A 40 2.68 2.07 -5.90
CA LEU A 40 3.82 2.99 -5.97
C LEU A 40 5.18 2.25 -6.03
N LYS A 41 5.24 0.98 -5.58
CA LYS A 41 6.41 0.14 -5.82
C LYS A 41 6.51 -0.16 -7.32
N SER A 42 7.38 0.59 -8.00
CA SER A 42 7.79 0.30 -9.38
C SER A 42 8.30 -1.14 -9.47
N SER A 43 7.59 -2.00 -10.21
CA SER A 43 8.07 -3.35 -10.57
C SER A 43 9.16 -3.24 -11.63
N LEU A 44 10.36 -2.84 -11.21
CA LEU A 44 11.50 -2.76 -12.09
C LEU A 44 11.96 -4.17 -12.46
N GLN A 45 11.67 -4.58 -13.70
CA GLN A 45 12.19 -5.81 -14.28
C GLN A 45 13.44 -5.46 -15.09
N LEU A 46 14.61 -5.77 -14.52
CA LEU A 46 15.89 -5.62 -15.22
C LEU A 46 16.05 -6.78 -16.21
N THR A 47 16.24 -6.44 -17.48
CA THR A 47 16.48 -7.39 -18.57
C THR A 47 17.94 -7.34 -19.03
N SER A 48 18.42 -8.37 -19.73
CA SER A 48 19.77 -8.39 -20.28
C SER A 48 20.03 -7.26 -21.29
N SER A 49 18.99 -6.75 -21.95
CA SER A 49 19.07 -5.61 -22.86
C SER A 49 19.41 -4.28 -22.15
N ASP A 50 19.11 -4.17 -20.85
CA ASP A 50 19.43 -2.98 -20.06
C ASP A 50 20.93 -2.78 -19.87
N LEU A 51 21.73 -3.86 -19.98
CA LEU A 51 23.18 -3.79 -19.94
C LEU A 51 23.77 -2.99 -21.12
N GLN A 52 23.06 -2.98 -22.25
CA GLN A 52 23.48 -2.29 -23.47
C GLN A 52 23.05 -0.82 -23.49
N LYS A 53 22.26 -0.36 -22.51
CA LYS A 53 21.83 1.03 -22.41
C LYS A 53 22.98 1.95 -22.00
N SER A 54 22.85 3.23 -22.34
CA SER A 54 23.84 4.25 -22.00
C SER A 54 24.07 4.32 -20.48
N ARG A 55 25.25 4.78 -20.07
CA ARG A 55 25.66 4.87 -18.66
C ARG A 55 24.62 5.62 -17.81
N VAL A 56 24.10 6.73 -18.33
CA VAL A 56 23.11 7.58 -17.64
C VAL A 56 21.81 6.80 -17.39
N ILE A 57 21.33 6.07 -18.41
CA ILE A 57 20.08 5.30 -18.30
C ILE A 57 20.26 4.15 -17.32
N ARG A 58 21.39 3.43 -17.35
CA ARG A 58 21.67 2.34 -16.39
C ARG A 58 21.71 2.83 -14.95
N ALA A 59 22.40 3.95 -14.68
CA ALA A 59 22.48 4.52 -13.34
C ALA A 59 21.10 4.95 -12.82
N HIS A 60 20.31 5.62 -13.67
CA HIS A 60 18.94 6.01 -13.30
C HIS A 60 18.04 4.82 -13.01
N THR A 61 18.25 3.70 -13.70
CA THR A 61 17.46 2.48 -13.54
C THR A 61 17.77 1.77 -12.21
N ILE A 62 19.00 1.86 -11.68
CA ILE A 62 19.40 1.25 -10.40
C ILE A 62 18.98 2.09 -9.19
N CYS A 63 18.90 3.41 -9.33
CA CYS A 63 18.62 4.35 -8.23
C CYS A 63 17.13 4.57 -7.93
N ARG A 64 16.22 3.82 -8.56
CA ARG A 64 14.76 3.97 -8.44
C ARG A 64 14.17 2.86 -7.57
#